data_AF-W1XQI7-F1
#
_entry.id   AF-W1XQI7-F1
#
_cell.length_a   1.000
_cell.length_b   1.000
_cell.length_c   1.000
_cell.angle_alpha   90.00
_cell.angle_beta   90.00
_cell.angle_gamma   90.00
#
_symmetry.space_group_name_H-M   'P 1'
#
loop_
_entity.id
_entity.type
_entity.pdbx_description
1 polymer ?
#
loop_
_entity_poly.entity_id
_entity_poly.type
_entity_poly.pdbx_seq_one_letter_code
_entity_poly.pdbx_strand_id
1 'polypeptide(L)' 'MKYSLGPVLWYWPKETLEEFYQQAAVSSADVIYLGEAVCSKRRATKVGDWL' A
#
# COMPACT_ATOMS: atom_id res chain seq x y z
N MET A 1 -18.83 -6.79 10.66
CA MET A 1 -18.61 -5.89 9.50
C MET A 1 -17.25 -6.25 8.93
N LYS A 2 -17.12 -6.44 7.61
CA LYS A 2 -15.82 -6.71 7.00
C LYS A 2 -15.20 -5.40 6.51
N TYR A 3 -13.99 -5.11 6.93
CA TYR A 3 -13.28 -3.90 6.55
C TYR A 3 -12.17 -4.22 5.57
N SER A 4 -12.02 -3.38 4.56
CA SER A 4 -10.95 -3.52 3.57
C SER A 4 -10.13 -2.24 3.48
N LEU A 5 -8.81 -2.40 3.45
CA LEU A 5 -7.87 -1.31 3.25
C LEU A 5 -7.51 -1.19 1.77
N GLY A 6 -7.82 -0.04 1.17
CA GLY A 6 -7.48 0.26 -0.22
C GLY A 6 -5.99 0.62 -0.43
N PRO A 7 -5.57 0.82 -1.70
CA PRO A 7 -4.21 1.25 -2.03
C PRO A 7 -3.94 2.69 -1.58
N VAL A 8 -2.65 3.03 -1.41
CA VAL A 8 -2.24 4.38 -0.97
C VAL A 8 -2.49 5.41 -2.07
N LEU A 9 -3.17 6.50 -1.74
CA LEU A 9 -3.65 7.50 -2.71
C LEU A 9 -2.65 8.65 -2.96
N TRP A 10 -1.57 8.72 -2.19
CA TRP A 10 -0.57 9.78 -2.26
C TRP A 10 0.82 9.21 -2.47
N TYR A 11 1.72 10.03 -3.00
CA TYR A 11 3.11 9.66 -3.10
C TYR A 11 3.74 9.66 -1.71
N TRP A 12 4.25 8.50 -1.29
CA TRP A 12 5.12 8.35 -0.13
C TRP A 12 6.48 7.79 -0.56
N PRO A 13 7.57 8.13 0.14
CA PRO A 13 8.83 7.41 0.00
C PRO A 13 8.63 5.91 0.25
N LYS A 14 9.44 5.08 -0.40
CA LYS A 14 9.33 3.61 -0.34
C LYS A 14 9.31 3.07 1.10
N GLU A 15 10.20 3.57 1.95
CA GLU A 15 10.30 3.16 3.36
C GLU A 15 9.00 3.40 4.13
N THR A 16 8.43 4.61 4.03
CA THR A 16 7.14 4.95 4.66
C THR A 16 6.00 4.06 4.15
N LEU A 17 6.00 3.73 2.85
CA LEU A 17 5.00 2.85 2.25
C LEU A 17 5.13 1.41 2.75
N GLU A 18 6.35 0.90 2.85
CA GLU A 18 6.65 -0.43 3.39
C GLU A 18 6.25 -0.51 4.87
N GLU A 19 6.64 0.46 5.69
CA GLU A 19 6.25 0.53 7.10
C GLU A 19 4.73 0.59 7.29
N PHE A 20 4.03 1.36 6.45
CA PHE A 20 2.57 1.41 6.48
C PHE A 20 1.95 0.04 6.22
N TYR A 21 2.42 -0.67 5.19
CA TYR A 21 1.87 -1.99 4.87
C TYR A 21 2.26 -3.07 5.90
N GLN A 22 3.41 -2.95 6.55
CA GLN A 22 3.76 -3.80 7.70
C GLN A 22 2.78 -3.58 8.87
N GLN A 23 2.40 -2.33 9.16
CA GLN A 23 1.39 -2.02 10.18
C GLN A 23 -0.01 -2.46 9.74
N ALA A 24 -0.35 -2.29 8.47
CA ALA A 24 -1.62 -2.73 7.92
C ALA A 24 -1.80 -4.25 8.04
N ALA A 25 -0.73 -5.03 7.84
CA ALA A 25 -0.74 -6.49 7.91
C ALA A 25 -1.16 -7.04 9.28
N VAL A 26 -0.98 -6.24 10.35
CA VAL A 26 -1.39 -6.59 11.73
C VAL A 26 -2.67 -5.87 12.18
N SER A 27 -3.32 -5.13 11.29
CA SER A 27 -4.57 -4.43 11.57
C SER A 27 -5.78 -5.37 11.57
N SER A 28 -6.94 -4.84 11.96
CA SER A 28 -8.22 -5.57 11.92
C SER A 28 -8.89 -5.61 10.54
N ALA A 29 -8.21 -5.15 9.48
CA ALA A 29 -8.74 -5.22 8.13
C ALA A 29 -8.77 -6.67 7.62
N ASP A 30 -9.91 -7.11 7.11
CA ASP A 30 -10.08 -8.46 6.53
C ASP A 30 -9.32 -8.61 5.20
N VAL A 31 -9.17 -7.52 4.45
CA VAL A 31 -8.52 -7.50 3.13
C VAL A 31 -7.66 -6.25 3.00
N ILE A 32 -6.44 -6.42 2.50
CA ILE A 32 -5.50 -5.34 2.20
C ILE A 32 -5.18 -5.35 0.71
N TYR A 33 -5.46 -4.26 0.02
CA TYR A 33 -5.10 -4.07 -1.38
C TYR A 33 -3.73 -3.38 -1.46
N LEU A 34 -2.70 -4.15 -1.82
CA LEU A 34 -1.35 -3.66 -1.99
C LEU A 34 -1.23 -2.81 -3.27
N GLY A 35 -0.64 -1.62 -3.15
CA GLY A 35 -0.32 -0.76 -4.28
C GLY A 35 -0.47 0.74 -4.00
N GLU A 36 -0.27 1.53 -5.05
CA GLU A 36 -0.36 2.98 -5.01
C GLU A 36 -1.26 3.46 -6.15
N ALA A 37 -2.24 4.31 -5.85
CA ALA A 37 -3.09 4.98 -6.83
C ALA A 37 -2.49 6.35 -7.23
N VAL A 38 -1.22 6.34 -7.65
CA VAL A 38 -0.47 7.53 -8.06
C VAL A 38 -0.04 7.44 -9.52
N CYS A 39 0.36 8.57 -10.13
CA CYS A 39 0.88 8.51 -11.50
C CYS A 39 2.15 7.65 -11.57
N SER A 40 2.30 6.88 -12.65
CA SER A 40 3.40 5.90 -12.79
C SER A 40 4.80 6.51 -12.71
N LYS A 41 4.93 7.82 -13.01
CA LYS A 41 6.20 8.57 -12.91
C LYS A 41 6.63 8.86 -11.47
N ARG A 42 5.71 8.77 -10.51
CA ARG A 42 5.96 9.11 -9.10
C ARG A 42 5.88 7.91 -8.17
N ARG A 43 5.49 6.72 -8.63
CA ARG A 43 5.32 5.58 -7.71
C ARG A 43 6.66 5.19 -7.07
N ALA A 44 6.63 4.85 -5.79
CA ALA A 44 7.83 4.44 -5.07
C ALA A 44 8.26 2.99 -5.39
N THR A 45 7.29 2.14 -5.71
CA THR A 45 7.48 0.69 -5.79
C THR A 45 7.07 0.16 -7.16
N LYS A 46 7.91 -0.62 -7.87
CA LYS A 46 7.53 -1.14 -9.20
C LYS A 46 6.50 -2.26 -9.06
N VAL A 47 5.83 -2.62 -10.16
CA VAL A 47 4.83 -3.70 -10.15
C VAL A 47 5.42 -5.00 -9.59
N GLY A 48 6.64 -5.36 -9.99
CA GLY A 48 7.30 -6.60 -9.56
C GLY A 48 7.75 -6.62 -8.09
N ASP A 49 7.80 -5.48 -7.41
CA ASP A 49 8.06 -5.45 -5.97
C ASP A 49 6.80 -5.83 -5.15
N TRP A 50 5.61 -5.91 -5.78
CA TRP A 50 4.34 -6.28 -5.14
C TRP A 50 3.92 -7.74 -5.36
N LEU A 51 4.59 -8.46 -6.27
CA LEU A 51 4.27 -9.83 -6.69
C LEU A 51 5.26 -10.82 -6.05
#